data_AF-A0A9X1ZXT3-F1
#
_entry.id   AF-A0A9X1ZXT3-F1
#
_cell.length_a   1.000
_cell.length_b   1.000
_cell.length_c   1.000
_cell.angle_alpha   90.00
_cell.angle_beta   90.00
_cell.angle_gamma   90.00
#
_symmetry.space_group_name_H-M   'P 1'
#
loop_
_entity.id
_entity.type
_entity.pdbx_description
1 polymer ?
#
loop_
_entity_poly.entity_id
_entity_poly.type
_entity_poly.pdbx_seq_one_letter_code
_entity_poly.pdbx_strand_id
1 'polypeptide(L)'
;MKLKLAVIFIVFRIYFMNAQDITGSWKWTSPDGFQQFDIELEKISDKEYRGKHCAIFDNGERIDCANDDTFSIVLLKISEGNFAGTIESSYEQSQGKIRMQYHTQEDVLYFNLTKNPPGIFYLPEEAILTR
;
A
#
# COMPACT_ATOMS: atom_id res chain seq x y z
N MET A 1 -49.70 -37.38 22.68
CA MET A 1 -49.32 -36.05 22.17
C MET A 1 -47.80 -36.04 22.03
N LYS A 2 -47.25 -36.16 20.82
CA LYS A 2 -45.79 -36.23 20.61
C LYS A 2 -45.25 -34.81 20.40
N LEU A 3 -44.59 -34.26 21.42
CA LEU A 3 -43.92 -32.97 21.35
C LEU A 3 -42.68 -33.11 20.44
N LYS A 4 -42.75 -32.57 19.23
CA LYS A 4 -41.59 -32.53 18.32
C LYS A 4 -40.67 -31.40 18.79
N LEU A 5 -39.53 -31.78 19.36
CA LEU A 5 -38.45 -30.87 19.71
C LEU A 5 -37.80 -30.38 18.41
N ALA A 6 -38.12 -29.16 17.98
CA ALA A 6 -37.45 -28.52 16.86
C ALA A 6 -36.09 -28.00 17.35
N VAL A 7 -35.02 -28.70 16.97
CA VAL A 7 -33.64 -28.26 17.22
C VAL A 7 -33.33 -27.15 16.22
N ILE A 8 -33.39 -25.89 16.67
CA ILE A 8 -32.97 -24.73 15.89
C ILE A 8 -31.44 -24.72 15.89
N PHE A 9 -30.83 -25.20 14.81
CA PHE A 9 -29.40 -25.02 14.55
C PHE A 9 -29.14 -23.54 14.25
N ILE A 10 -28.70 -22.79 15.25
CA ILE A 10 -28.13 -21.45 15.07
C ILE A 10 -26.79 -21.64 14.36
N VAL A 11 -26.80 -21.45 13.04
CA VAL A 11 -25.56 -21.41 12.24
C VAL A 11 -24.87 -20.09 12.55
N PHE A 12 -23.98 -20.09 13.55
CA PHE A 12 -23.01 -19.02 13.74
C PHE A 12 -22.11 -19.00 12.50
N ARG A 13 -22.43 -18.14 11.52
CA ARG A 13 -21.49 -17.82 10.44
C ARG A 13 -20.30 -17.11 11.08
N ILE A 14 -19.23 -17.86 11.29
CA ILE A 14 -17.94 -17.30 11.65
C ILE A 14 -17.48 -16.54 10.40
N TYR A 15 -17.68 -15.23 10.39
CA TYR A 15 -17.02 -14.37 9.42
C TYR A 15 -15.54 -14.47 9.75
N PHE A 16 -14.81 -15.30 9.01
CA PHE A 16 -13.37 -15.16 8.95
C PHE A 16 -13.12 -13.79 8.33
N MET A 17 -12.95 -12.78 9.18
CA MET A 17 -12.25 -11.56 8.79
C MET A 17 -10.86 -12.02 8.43
N ASN A 18 -10.64 -12.31 7.14
CA ASN A 18 -9.28 -12.31 6.62
C ASN A 18 -8.76 -10.93 6.97
N ALA A 19 -7.79 -10.86 7.89
CA ALA A 19 -7.01 -9.65 8.05
C ALA A 19 -6.38 -9.40 6.69
N GLN A 20 -6.94 -8.48 5.92
CA GLN A 20 -6.34 -8.09 4.65
C GLN A 20 -4.94 -7.59 4.95
N ASP A 21 -3.98 -8.04 4.17
CA ASP A 21 -2.65 -7.47 4.21
C ASP A 21 -2.59 -6.26 3.26
N ILE A 22 -1.40 -5.68 3.13
CA ILE A 22 -1.17 -4.50 2.29
C ILE A 22 -1.00 -4.86 0.81
N THR A 23 -1.19 -6.11 0.41
CA THR A 23 -1.01 -6.50 -1.00
C THR A 23 -2.09 -5.91 -1.90
N GLY A 24 -1.74 -5.73 -3.17
CA GLY A 24 -2.61 -5.16 -4.19
C GLY A 24 -2.23 -3.74 -4.59
N SER A 25 -3.13 -3.12 -5.34
CA SER A 25 -2.96 -1.78 -5.89
C SER A 25 -3.53 -0.73 -4.95
N TRP A 26 -2.80 0.35 -4.79
CA TRP A 26 -3.13 1.48 -3.93
C TRP A 26 -2.93 2.76 -4.73
N LYS A 27 -3.85 3.71 -4.60
CA LYS A 27 -3.88 4.93 -5.40
C LYS A 27 -4.09 6.13 -4.49
N TRP A 28 -3.49 7.24 -4.88
CA TRP A 28 -3.71 8.55 -4.28
C TRP A 28 -3.69 9.62 -5.35
N THR A 29 -4.48 10.66 -5.13
CA THR A 29 -4.48 11.87 -5.95
C THR A 29 -4.39 13.06 -5.01
N SER A 30 -3.53 14.02 -5.32
CA SER A 30 -3.40 15.24 -4.53
C SER A 30 -4.73 16.00 -4.48
N PRO A 31 -4.98 16.80 -3.43
CA PRO A 31 -6.23 17.56 -3.32
C PRO A 31 -6.50 18.50 -4.50
N ASP A 32 -5.46 18.97 -5.17
CA ASP A 32 -5.53 19.83 -6.36
C ASP A 32 -5.59 19.05 -7.70
N GLY A 33 -5.43 17.73 -7.66
CA GLY A 33 -5.50 16.85 -8.82
C GLY A 33 -4.25 16.80 -9.70
N PHE A 34 -3.22 17.59 -9.41
CA PHE A 34 -2.02 17.69 -10.26
C PHE A 34 -1.02 16.56 -10.07
N GLN A 35 -1.10 15.83 -8.95
CA GLN A 35 -0.24 14.69 -8.65
C GLN A 35 -1.09 13.44 -8.46
N GLN A 36 -0.64 12.34 -9.05
CA GLN A 36 -1.16 11.00 -8.81
C GLN A 36 -0.01 10.12 -8.33
N PHE A 37 -0.31 9.24 -7.38
CA PHE A 37 0.66 8.29 -6.85
C PHE A 37 0.00 6.94 -6.68
N ASP A 38 0.48 5.99 -7.47
CA ASP A 38 0.01 4.62 -7.47
C ASP A 38 1.14 3.71 -6.99
N ILE A 39 0.81 2.73 -6.16
CA ILE A 39 1.73 1.65 -5.80
C ILE A 39 1.04 0.30 -5.95
N GLU A 40 1.81 -0.71 -6.32
CA GLU A 40 1.37 -2.11 -6.33
C GLU A 40 2.31 -2.92 -5.45
N LEU A 41 1.74 -3.62 -4.46
CA LEU A 41 2.50 -4.37 -3.46
C LEU A 41 2.20 -5.86 -3.54
N GLU A 42 3.25 -6.66 -3.50
CA GLU A 42 3.21 -8.11 -3.37
C GLU A 42 3.93 -8.59 -2.12
N LYS A 43 3.45 -9.70 -1.57
CA LYS A 43 4.05 -10.34 -0.39
C LYS A 43 5.11 -11.33 -0.85
N ILE A 44 6.36 -11.11 -0.46
CA ILE A 44 7.48 -12.01 -0.73
C ILE A 44 7.62 -13.06 0.38
N SER A 45 7.41 -12.63 1.63
CA SER A 45 7.41 -13.50 2.81
C SER A 45 6.54 -12.90 3.91
N ASP A 46 6.44 -13.56 5.06
CA ASP A 46 5.66 -13.05 6.21
C ASP A 46 6.11 -11.68 6.73
N LYS A 47 7.35 -11.27 6.42
CA LYS A 47 7.89 -9.99 6.85
C LYS A 47 8.32 -9.08 5.71
N GLU A 48 8.37 -9.57 4.48
CA GLU A 48 8.90 -8.83 3.34
C GLU A 48 7.83 -8.63 2.27
N TYR A 49 7.70 -7.38 1.84
CA TYR A 49 6.84 -6.96 0.76
C TYR A 49 7.68 -6.20 -0.25
N ARG A 50 7.37 -6.37 -1.52
CA ARG A 50 8.00 -5.63 -2.61
C ARG A 50 6.93 -5.04 -3.50
N GLY A 51 7.30 -4.05 -4.29
CA GLY A 51 6.33 -3.43 -5.15
C GLY A 51 6.91 -2.43 -6.12
N LYS A 52 5.99 -1.82 -6.83
CA LYS A 52 6.25 -0.81 -7.84
C LYS A 52 5.52 0.47 -7.48
N HIS A 53 6.06 1.58 -7.92
CA HIS A 53 5.40 2.87 -7.84
C HIS A 53 5.25 3.48 -9.23
N CYS A 54 4.25 4.35 -9.36
CA CYS A 54 4.12 5.27 -10.46
C CYS A 54 3.62 6.61 -9.91
N ALA A 55 4.46 7.62 -9.97
CA ALA A 55 4.14 9.00 -9.60
C ALA A 55 4.03 9.85 -10.86
N ILE A 56 2.87 10.46 -11.05
CA ILE A 56 2.58 11.36 -12.17
C ILE A 56 2.42 12.76 -11.57
N PHE A 57 3.14 13.73 -12.13
CA PHE A 57 3.16 15.11 -11.65
C PHE A 57 2.90 16.08 -12.80
N ASP A 58 2.36 17.26 -12.47
CA ASP A 58 1.97 18.30 -13.43
C ASP A 58 1.14 17.72 -14.59
N ASN A 59 0.09 16.95 -14.27
CA ASN A 59 -0.81 16.33 -15.27
C ASN A 59 -0.11 15.46 -16.32
N GLY A 60 1.02 14.83 -15.97
CA GLY A 60 1.75 13.93 -16.86
C GLY A 60 2.93 14.57 -17.58
N GLU A 61 3.23 15.84 -17.32
CA GLU A 61 4.48 16.45 -17.80
C GLU A 61 5.72 15.79 -17.18
N ARG A 62 5.58 15.25 -15.96
CA ARG A 62 6.66 14.53 -15.27
C ARG A 62 6.16 13.21 -14.72
N ILE A 63 6.89 12.14 -15.02
CA ILE A 63 6.51 10.77 -14.71
C ILE A 63 7.71 10.06 -14.07
N ASP A 64 7.50 9.52 -12.88
CA ASP A 64 8.46 8.72 -12.13
C ASP A 64 7.81 7.36 -11.84
N CYS A 65 7.95 6.43 -12.77
CA CYS A 65 7.32 5.12 -12.70
C CYS A 65 8.36 4.03 -12.89
N ALA A 66 8.27 3.01 -12.04
CA ALA A 66 9.10 1.83 -12.17
C ALA A 66 8.71 1.02 -13.41
N ASN A 67 9.71 0.48 -14.10
CA ASN A 67 9.50 -0.43 -15.21
C ASN A 67 8.87 -1.75 -14.73
N ASP A 68 8.22 -2.46 -15.65
CA ASP A 68 7.50 -3.69 -15.34
C ASP A 68 8.39 -4.83 -14.81
N ASP A 69 9.70 -4.77 -15.04
CA ASP A 69 10.62 -5.86 -14.69
C ASP A 69 11.31 -5.68 -13.34
N THR A 70 11.14 -4.54 -12.64
CA THR A 70 11.88 -4.24 -11.40
C THR A 70 11.01 -3.70 -10.27
N PHE A 71 11.29 -4.15 -9.04
CA PHE A 71 10.71 -3.57 -7.84
C PHE A 71 11.43 -2.28 -7.49
N SER A 72 10.67 -1.21 -7.30
CA SER A 72 11.16 0.07 -6.78
C SER A 72 10.89 0.23 -5.30
N ILE A 73 9.98 -0.57 -4.73
CA ILE A 73 9.63 -0.55 -3.32
C ILE A 73 10.11 -1.85 -2.67
N VAL A 74 10.78 -1.72 -1.53
CA VAL A 74 11.13 -2.85 -0.64
C VAL A 74 10.72 -2.47 0.78
N LEU A 75 9.93 -3.32 1.42
CA LEU A 75 9.35 -3.08 2.74
C LEU A 75 9.56 -4.26 3.68
N LEU A 76 9.84 -3.96 4.94
CA LEU A 76 9.85 -4.90 6.03
C LEU A 76 8.74 -4.57 7.04
N LYS A 77 7.97 -5.58 7.45
CA LYS A 77 6.99 -5.48 8.54
C LYS A 77 7.74 -5.32 9.87
N ILE A 78 7.55 -4.16 10.51
CA ILE A 78 8.17 -3.84 11.81
C ILE A 78 7.26 -4.29 12.96
N SER A 79 5.97 -4.07 12.80
CA SER A 79 4.92 -4.56 13.70
C SER A 79 3.60 -4.70 12.92
N GLU A 80 2.52 -5.12 13.58
CA GLU A 80 1.22 -5.24 12.91
C GLU A 80 0.79 -3.91 12.29
N GLY A 81 0.42 -3.94 11.01
CA GLY A 81 0.06 -2.76 10.22
C GLY A 81 1.17 -1.72 10.01
N ASN A 82 2.42 -1.95 10.42
CA ASN A 82 3.49 -0.95 10.32
C ASN A 82 4.71 -1.49 9.56
N PHE A 83 5.15 -0.75 8.55
CA PHE A 83 6.20 -1.15 7.63
C PHE A 83 7.23 -0.04 7.47
N ALA A 84 8.47 -0.44 7.17
CA ALA A 84 9.55 0.47 6.86
C ALA A 84 10.40 -0.08 5.72
N GLY A 85 10.97 0.81 4.93
CA GLY A 85 11.81 0.36 3.85
C GLY A 85 12.25 1.50 2.95
N THR A 86 12.34 1.20 1.67
CA THR A 86 12.91 2.08 0.66
C THR A 86 12.03 2.16 -0.56
N ILE A 87 12.08 3.32 -1.21
CA ILE A 87 11.52 3.55 -2.53
C ILE A 87 12.64 4.13 -3.40
N GLU A 88 12.81 3.59 -4.60
CA GLU A 88 13.75 4.10 -5.60
C GLU A 88 13.00 4.92 -6.64
N SER A 89 13.37 6.19 -6.79
CA SER A 89 12.91 7.02 -7.91
C SER A 89 13.49 6.43 -9.20
N SER A 90 12.63 6.10 -10.15
CA SER A 90 13.05 5.66 -11.48
C SER A 90 13.54 6.82 -12.35
N TYR A 91 13.14 8.05 -12.02
CA TYR A 91 13.60 9.27 -12.68
C TYR A 91 15.12 9.53 -12.47
N GLU A 92 15.61 9.44 -11.23
CA GLU A 92 17.04 9.66 -10.89
C GLU A 92 17.82 8.39 -10.54
N GLN A 93 17.16 7.23 -10.47
CA GLN A 93 17.76 5.97 -10.00
C GLN A 93 18.38 6.13 -8.59
N SER A 94 17.66 6.85 -7.72
CA SER A 94 18.12 7.20 -6.39
C SER A 94 17.10 6.79 -5.33
N GLN A 95 17.59 6.44 -4.15
CA GLN A 95 16.79 5.78 -3.13
C GLN A 95 16.45 6.68 -1.94
N GLY A 96 15.17 6.74 -1.62
CA GLY A 96 14.62 7.34 -0.40
C GLY A 96 14.24 6.30 0.65
N LYS A 97 13.89 6.77 1.86
CA LYS A 97 13.36 5.92 2.94
C LYS A 97 11.90 6.22 3.19
N ILE A 98 11.12 5.17 3.38
CA ILE A 98 9.66 5.28 3.56
C ILE A 98 9.19 4.56 4.83
N ARG A 99 8.05 5.03 5.34
CA ARG A 99 7.21 4.35 6.32
C ARG A 99 5.83 4.17 5.73
N MET A 100 5.22 3.02 6.02
CA MET A 100 3.83 2.78 5.68
C MET A 100 3.04 2.26 6.89
N GLN A 101 1.83 2.75 7.05
CA GLN A 101 0.92 2.32 8.11
C GLN A 101 -0.44 1.93 7.51
N TYR A 102 -0.83 0.68 7.70
CA TYR A 102 -2.10 0.16 7.23
C TYR A 102 -3.16 0.22 8.32
N HIS A 103 -4.26 0.91 8.04
CA HIS A 103 -5.39 1.07 8.93
C HIS A 103 -6.53 0.17 8.45
N THR A 104 -6.58 -1.05 9.00
CA THR A 104 -7.53 -2.11 8.58
C THR A 104 -8.99 -1.74 8.70
N GLN A 105 -9.37 -0.82 9.60
CA GLN A 105 -10.76 -0.38 9.78
C GLN A 105 -11.25 0.55 8.67
N GLU A 106 -10.35 1.41 8.19
CA GLU A 106 -10.63 2.42 7.15
C GLU A 106 -10.24 1.93 5.76
N ASP A 107 -9.46 0.85 5.71
CA ASP A 107 -8.87 0.31 4.49
C ASP A 107 -8.00 1.31 3.73
N VAL A 108 -7.15 2.00 4.48
CA VAL A 108 -6.23 3.01 3.95
C VAL A 108 -4.80 2.69 4.31
N LEU A 109 -3.89 3.03 3.40
CA LEU A 109 -2.45 2.90 3.58
C LEU A 109 -1.81 4.29 3.63
N TYR A 110 -1.38 4.70 4.82
CA TYR A 110 -0.63 5.93 4.99
C TYR A 110 0.81 5.71 4.53
N PHE A 111 1.25 6.53 3.59
CA PHE A 111 2.61 6.57 3.06
C PHE A 111 3.31 7.83 3.57
N ASN A 112 4.57 7.69 3.99
CA ASN A 112 5.42 8.82 4.35
C ASN A 112 6.86 8.62 3.84
N LEU A 113 7.38 9.60 3.12
CA LEU A 113 8.76 9.70 2.67
C LEU A 113 9.64 10.31 3.78
N THR A 114 10.11 9.45 4.69
CA THR A 114 10.95 9.88 5.83
C THR A 114 12.35 10.39 5.46
N LYS A 115 12.85 10.05 4.25
CA LYS A 115 14.09 10.59 3.72
C LYS A 115 13.99 10.67 2.20
N ASN A 116 14.20 11.86 1.67
CA ASN A 116 14.17 12.11 0.24
C ASN A 116 15.29 11.35 -0.50
N PRO A 117 15.00 10.79 -1.69
CA PRO A 117 16.04 10.41 -2.62
C PRO A 117 16.93 11.63 -2.95
N PRO A 118 18.25 11.46 -3.13
CA PRO A 118 19.09 12.51 -3.71
C PRO A 118 18.63 12.87 -5.14
N GLY A 119 18.73 14.14 -5.53
CA GLY A 119 18.38 14.58 -6.88
C GLY A 119 16.91 15.01 -7.03
N ILE A 120 16.40 14.96 -8.26
CA ILE A 120 15.03 15.33 -8.61
C ILE A 120 14.11 14.10 -8.55
N PHE A 121 13.02 14.16 -7.80
CA PHE A 121 12.06 13.06 -7.72
C PHE A 121 10.65 13.64 -7.62
N TYR A 122 9.65 12.81 -7.95
CA TYR A 122 8.25 13.24 -8.01
C TYR A 122 7.33 12.44 -7.09
N LEU A 123 7.93 11.76 -6.11
CA LEU A 123 7.24 11.06 -5.04
C LEU A 123 6.59 12.07 -4.07
N PRO A 124 5.36 11.83 -3.57
CA PRO A 124 4.78 12.66 -2.52
C PRO A 124 5.57 12.53 -1.21
N GLU A 125 5.60 13.57 -0.38
CA GLU A 125 6.13 13.45 0.98
C GLU A 125 5.19 12.61 1.86
N GLU A 126 3.89 12.80 1.68
CA GLU A 126 2.81 12.09 2.39
C GLU A 126 1.67 11.76 1.43
N ALA A 127 1.09 10.58 1.57
CA ALA A 127 -0.10 10.18 0.81
C ALA A 127 -0.98 9.24 1.64
N ILE A 128 -2.29 9.41 1.57
CA ILE A 128 -3.26 8.47 2.13
C ILE A 128 -3.81 7.67 0.96
N LEU A 129 -3.30 6.46 0.76
CA LEU A 129 -3.65 5.64 -0.39
C LEU A 129 -4.90 4.79 -0.10
N THR A 130 -5.72 4.62 -1.13
CA THR A 130 -6.93 3.79 -1.15
C THR A 130 -6.87 2.74 -2.26
N ARG A 131 -7.55 1.61 -2.12
CA ARG A 131 -7.62 0.54 -3.13
C ARG A 131 -9.00 0.41 -3.79
#